data_AF-A0A1Y5EZT2-F1
#
_entry.id   AF-A0A1Y5EZT2-F1
#
_cell.length_a   1.000
_cell.length_b   1.000
_cell.length_c   1.000
_cell.angle_alpha   90.00
_cell.angle_beta   90.00
_cell.angle_gamma   90.00
#
_symmetry.space_group_name_H-M   'P 1'
#
loop_
_entity.id
_entity.type
_entity.pdbx_description
1 polymer ?
#
loop_
_entity_poly.entity_id
_entity_poly.type
_entity_poly.pdbx_seq_one_letter_code
_entity_poly.pdbx_strand_id
1 'polypeptide(L)'
;MFTLARYELYRLFLSPLAWIILALSQLILAYLFLTHIDYFVQIQPKISAIPGAPGVTELVAIPLLNNAATVLLLIAPLVTMRLIAEERRNESFPLLISAPLSVNQIVLGKYLGTFAFFLVLLILIMLMPLSLLVASPIDLSLLAAGFLGLVLLLASFTAIGLFLSSLTKQPAIAGITTFTILFLLWIIDWAGSSQVGEQTSLFAWLSLLRHFEPMLQGEVHSSDISYYLIVIGTFLLLTIRRLDSERIN
;
A
#
# COMPACT_ATOMS: atom_id res chain seq x y z
N MET A 1 8.53 19.38 -9.87
CA MET A 1 8.08 18.06 -9.39
C MET A 1 8.38 17.86 -7.90
N PHE A 2 9.65 17.81 -7.46
CA PHE A 2 9.98 17.63 -6.03
C PHE A 2 9.43 18.71 -5.10
N THR A 3 9.37 19.96 -5.56
CA THR A 3 8.73 21.06 -4.82
C THR A 3 7.25 20.81 -4.57
N LEU A 4 6.52 20.30 -5.58
CA LEU A 4 5.12 19.93 -5.45
C LEU A 4 4.92 18.71 -4.55
N ALA A 5 5.76 17.68 -4.69
CA ALA A 5 5.72 16.50 -3.81
C ALA A 5 5.95 16.88 -2.34
N ARG A 6 6.93 17.75 -2.08
CA ARG A 6 7.18 18.32 -0.76
C ARG A 6 5.95 19.06 -0.24
N TYR A 7 5.37 19.94 -1.05
CA TYR A 7 4.16 20.68 -0.69
C TYR A 7 2.99 19.75 -0.33
N GLU A 8 2.72 18.72 -1.15
CA GLU A 8 1.64 17.76 -0.90
C GLU A 8 1.87 16.97 0.40
N LEU A 9 3.12 16.57 0.67
CA LEU A 9 3.47 15.92 1.93
C LEU A 9 3.19 16.82 3.14
N TYR A 10 3.60 18.09 3.10
CA TYR A 10 3.28 19.05 4.16
C TYR A 10 1.77 19.26 4.30
N ARG A 11 1.04 19.37 3.20
CA ARG A 11 -0.42 19.50 3.20
C ARG A 11 -1.09 18.34 3.93
N LEU A 12 -0.61 17.11 3.72
CA LEU A 12 -1.10 15.93 4.44
C LEU A 12 -0.81 16.03 5.95
N PHE A 13 0.43 16.32 6.35
CA PHE A 13 0.79 16.44 7.78
C PHE A 13 0.17 17.64 8.49
N LEU A 14 -0.24 18.68 7.77
CA LEU A 14 -1.00 19.80 8.34
C LEU A 14 -2.49 19.45 8.54
N SER A 15 -2.98 18.37 7.92
CA SER A 15 -4.35 17.90 8.11
C SER A 15 -4.48 17.06 9.38
N PRO A 16 -5.46 17.36 10.28
CA PRO A 16 -5.74 16.52 11.45
C PRO A 16 -6.04 15.06 11.10
N LEU A 17 -6.62 14.83 9.92
CA LEU A 17 -6.99 13.51 9.43
C LEU A 17 -5.76 12.60 9.25
N ALA A 18 -4.63 13.13 8.79
CA ALA A 18 -3.42 12.34 8.59
C ALA A 18 -2.87 11.79 9.91
N TRP A 19 -2.88 12.60 10.97
CA TRP A 19 -2.48 12.18 12.31
C TRP A 19 -3.43 11.13 12.89
N ILE A 20 -4.73 11.27 12.66
CA ILE A 20 -5.74 10.28 13.06
C ILE A 20 -5.48 8.96 12.34
N ILE A 21 -5.21 8.98 11.03
CA ILE A 21 -4.89 7.77 10.27
C ILE A 21 -3.63 7.10 10.82
N LEU A 22 -2.56 7.86 11.06
CA LEU A 22 -1.33 7.32 11.63
C LEU A 22 -1.60 6.71 13.01
N ALA A 23 -2.27 7.43 13.91
CA ALA A 23 -2.57 6.93 15.25
C ALA A 23 -3.45 5.67 15.25
N LEU A 24 -4.54 5.66 14.48
CA LEU A 24 -5.46 4.53 14.41
C LEU A 24 -4.82 3.30 13.74
N SER A 25 -4.08 3.52 12.66
CA SER A 25 -3.36 2.42 12.00
C SER A 25 -2.34 1.77 12.92
N GLN A 26 -1.57 2.59 13.66
CA GLN A 26 -0.61 2.11 14.64
C GLN A 26 -1.28 1.41 15.82
N LEU A 27 -2.41 1.92 16.32
CA LEU A 27 -3.16 1.28 17.41
C LEU A 27 -3.66 -0.12 17.00
N ILE A 28 -4.31 -0.22 15.84
CA ILE A 28 -4.82 -1.49 15.32
C ILE A 28 -3.68 -2.48 15.12
N LEU A 29 -2.59 -2.05 14.48
CA LEU A 29 -1.45 -2.92 14.21
C LEU A 29 -0.68 -3.30 15.49
N ALA A 30 -0.57 -2.39 16.47
CA ALA A 30 0.03 -2.70 17.77
C ALA A 30 -0.77 -3.77 18.52
N TYR A 31 -2.11 -3.67 18.51
CA TYR A 31 -2.96 -4.70 19.11
C TYR A 31 -2.77 -6.07 18.44
N LEU A 32 -2.75 -6.12 17.11
CA LEU A 32 -2.50 -7.35 16.36
C LEU A 32 -1.09 -7.90 16.60
N PHE A 33 -0.08 -7.03 16.65
CA PHE A 33 1.30 -7.39 16.96
C PHE A 33 1.44 -8.03 18.34
N LEU A 34 0.84 -7.43 19.38
CA LEU A 34 0.83 -8.00 20.72
C LEU A 34 0.13 -9.35 20.76
N THR A 35 -0.98 -9.50 20.03
CA THR A 35 -1.69 -10.78 19.90
C THR A 35 -0.78 -11.87 19.29
N HIS A 36 0.03 -11.52 18.27
CA HIS A 36 0.99 -12.46 17.69
C HIS A 36 2.14 -12.80 18.63
N ILE A 37 2.62 -11.84 19.43
CA ILE A 37 3.60 -12.10 20.48
C ILE A 37 3.03 -13.07 21.53
N ASP A 38 1.82 -12.82 22.01
CA ASP A 38 1.17 -13.69 23.01
C ASP A 38 1.01 -15.11 22.47
N TYR A 39 0.59 -15.24 21.21
CA TYR A 39 0.52 -16.52 20.52
C TYR A 39 1.89 -17.22 20.43
N PHE A 40 2.93 -16.47 20.03
CA PHE A 40 4.30 -16.99 19.96
C PHE A 40 4.80 -17.50 21.32
N VAL A 41 4.61 -16.72 22.40
CA VAL A 41 5.03 -17.10 23.75
C VAL A 41 4.32 -18.37 24.24
N GLN A 42 3.05 -18.54 23.90
CA GLN A 42 2.29 -19.75 24.28
C GLN A 42 2.75 -21.01 23.54
N ILE A 43 3.15 -20.87 22.27
CA ILE A 43 3.54 -22.02 21.45
C ILE A 43 5.03 -22.35 21.56
N GLN A 44 5.88 -21.37 21.91
CA GLN A 44 7.34 -21.50 22.00
C GLN A 44 7.81 -22.73 22.81
N PRO A 45 7.24 -23.04 24.00
CA PRO A 45 7.64 -24.24 24.75
C PRO A 45 7.41 -25.55 23.97
N LYS A 46 6.35 -25.59 23.14
CA LYS A 46 5.96 -26.77 22.37
C LYS A 46 6.83 -26.98 21.13
N ILE A 47 7.30 -25.88 20.53
CA ILE A 47 8.05 -25.92 19.26
C ILE A 47 9.58 -25.88 19.46
N SER A 48 10.07 -25.50 20.65
CA SER A 48 11.51 -25.44 20.96
C SER A 48 12.24 -26.78 20.79
N ALA A 49 11.53 -27.91 20.87
CA ALA A 49 12.08 -29.25 20.69
C ALA A 49 12.11 -29.72 19.23
N ILE A 50 11.50 -28.97 18.30
CA ILE A 50 11.40 -29.33 16.88
C ILE A 50 12.52 -28.62 16.11
N PRO A 51 13.47 -29.36 15.48
CA PRO A 51 14.48 -28.76 14.62
C PRO A 51 13.82 -28.03 13.45
N GLY A 52 14.20 -26.78 13.21
CA GLY A 52 13.63 -25.95 12.14
C GLY A 52 12.25 -25.37 12.43
N ALA A 53 11.84 -25.30 13.70
CA ALA A 53 10.61 -24.65 14.09
C ALA A 53 10.57 -23.16 13.63
N PRO A 54 9.40 -22.64 13.22
CA PRO A 54 9.24 -21.25 12.83
C PRO A 54 9.70 -20.27 13.90
N GLY A 55 10.52 -19.30 13.48
CA GLY A 55 11.07 -18.27 14.36
C GLY A 55 10.07 -17.14 14.68
N VAL A 56 10.52 -16.19 15.51
CA VAL A 56 9.76 -14.97 15.83
C VAL A 56 9.43 -14.17 14.55
N THR A 57 10.32 -14.17 13.56
CA THR A 57 10.09 -13.50 12.27
C THR A 57 8.85 -14.05 11.56
N GLU A 58 8.76 -15.38 11.45
CA GLU A 58 7.69 -16.07 10.71
C GLU A 58 6.36 -16.05 11.47
N LEU A 59 6.40 -16.14 12.80
CA LEU A 59 5.19 -16.23 13.62
C LEU A 59 4.67 -14.88 14.11
N VAL A 60 5.48 -13.81 14.05
CA VAL A 60 5.09 -12.48 14.54
C VAL A 60 5.23 -11.43 13.45
N ALA A 61 6.42 -11.27 12.87
CA ALA A 61 6.69 -10.17 11.95
C ALA A 61 5.96 -10.34 10.60
N ILE A 62 5.99 -11.54 10.01
CA ILE A 62 5.32 -11.83 8.73
C ILE A 62 3.79 -11.68 8.83
N PRO A 63 3.11 -12.26 9.84
CA PRO A 63 1.68 -12.04 10.05
C PRO A 63 1.33 -10.57 10.29
N LEU A 64 2.20 -9.81 10.97
CA LEU A 64 2.02 -8.37 11.13
C LEU A 64 2.05 -7.65 9.77
N LEU A 65 3.00 -7.97 8.89
CA LEU A 65 3.08 -7.36 7.54
C LEU A 65 1.86 -7.73 6.68
N ASN A 66 1.34 -8.96 6.80
CA ASN A 66 0.11 -9.37 6.12
C ASN A 66 -1.11 -8.57 6.65
N ASN A 67 -1.24 -8.44 7.98
CA ASN A 67 -2.26 -7.58 8.58
C ASN A 67 -2.12 -6.11 8.17
N ALA A 68 -0.88 -5.62 8.04
CA ALA A 68 -0.61 -4.28 7.53
C ALA A 68 -1.13 -4.10 6.10
N ALA A 69 -0.92 -5.07 5.21
CA ALA A 69 -1.46 -5.03 3.84
C ALA A 69 -3.00 -4.88 3.84
N THR A 70 -3.69 -5.64 4.71
CA THR A 70 -5.14 -5.55 4.91
C THR A 70 -5.56 -4.16 5.40
N VAL A 71 -4.92 -3.64 6.44
CA VAL A 71 -5.23 -2.31 7.00
C VAL A 71 -4.97 -1.21 5.97
N LEU A 72 -3.88 -1.33 5.21
CA LEU A 72 -3.52 -0.39 4.16
C LEU A 72 -4.48 -0.40 2.98
N LEU A 73 -5.11 -1.53 2.67
CA LEU A 73 -6.16 -1.59 1.64
C LEU A 73 -7.37 -0.72 2.03
N LEU A 74 -7.67 -0.56 3.32
CA LEU A 74 -8.72 0.32 3.82
C LEU A 74 -8.26 1.79 3.86
N ILE A 75 -7.01 2.03 4.27
CA ILE A 75 -6.47 3.38 4.45
C ILE A 75 -6.12 4.04 3.12
N ALA A 76 -5.58 3.29 2.16
CA ALA A 76 -5.11 3.85 0.90
C ALA A 76 -6.18 4.66 0.16
N PRO A 77 -7.41 4.14 -0.06
CA PRO A 77 -8.52 4.89 -0.62
C PRO A 77 -8.85 6.19 0.13
N LEU A 78 -8.78 6.17 1.47
CA LEU A 78 -9.13 7.32 2.31
C LEU A 78 -8.15 8.48 2.13
N VAL A 79 -6.86 8.19 1.92
CA VAL A 79 -5.84 9.20 1.67
C VAL A 79 -5.87 9.65 0.20
N THR A 80 -5.95 8.70 -0.73
CA THR A 80 -5.84 9.01 -2.17
C THR A 80 -7.07 9.69 -2.74
N MET A 81 -8.24 9.50 -2.14
CA MET A 81 -9.49 10.02 -2.68
C MET A 81 -9.51 11.54 -2.85
N ARG A 82 -8.75 12.29 -2.03
CA ARG A 82 -8.73 13.76 -2.03
C ARG A 82 -7.70 14.36 -2.98
N LEU A 83 -6.83 13.55 -3.60
CA LEU A 83 -5.67 14.08 -4.33
C LEU A 83 -6.04 14.99 -5.50
N ILE A 84 -7.04 14.60 -6.29
CA ILE A 84 -7.52 15.37 -7.44
C ILE A 84 -9.01 15.71 -7.27
N ALA A 85 -9.82 14.80 -6.73
CA ALA A 85 -11.26 15.03 -6.59
C ALA A 85 -11.60 16.23 -5.71
N GLU A 86 -10.81 16.50 -4.66
CA GLU A 86 -11.06 17.66 -3.77
C GLU A 86 -10.71 18.98 -4.45
N GLU A 87 -9.64 19.03 -5.24
CA GLU A 87 -9.28 20.22 -6.02
C GLU A 87 -10.30 20.52 -7.11
N ARG A 88 -10.86 19.48 -7.73
CA ARG A 88 -11.97 19.61 -8.69
C ARG A 88 -13.24 20.11 -8.02
N ARG A 89 -13.53 19.64 -6.80
CA ARG A 89 -14.69 20.08 -6.02
C ARG A 89 -14.59 21.54 -5.60
N ASN A 90 -13.40 21.98 -5.23
CA ASN A 90 -13.14 23.33 -4.74
C ASN A 90 -12.83 24.32 -5.87
N GLU A 91 -12.97 23.91 -7.13
CA GLU A 91 -12.68 24.73 -8.32
C GLU A 91 -11.25 25.31 -8.37
N SER A 92 -10.32 24.74 -7.59
CA SER A 92 -8.90 25.14 -7.59
C SER A 92 -8.09 24.42 -8.66
N PHE A 93 -8.65 23.36 -9.24
CA PHE A 93 -7.98 22.56 -10.27
C PHE A 93 -7.60 23.34 -11.54
N PRO A 94 -8.44 24.25 -12.10
CA PRO A 94 -8.04 25.08 -13.23
C PRO A 94 -6.85 25.99 -12.92
N LEU A 95 -6.72 26.48 -11.68
CA LEU A 95 -5.57 27.29 -11.24
C LEU A 95 -4.27 26.47 -11.24
N LEU A 96 -4.36 25.19 -10.90
CA LEU A 96 -3.21 24.27 -10.93
C LEU A 96 -2.78 23.93 -12.36
N ILE A 97 -3.73 23.70 -13.28
CA ILE A 97 -3.43 23.39 -14.68
C ILE A 97 -2.89 24.60 -15.46
N SER A 98 -3.35 25.80 -15.12
CA SER A 98 -2.89 27.06 -15.72
C SER A 98 -1.52 27.52 -15.22
N ALA A 99 -1.03 26.96 -14.11
CA ALA A 99 0.34 27.16 -13.67
C ALA A 99 1.33 26.68 -14.76
N PRO A 100 2.56 27.21 -14.80
CA PRO A 100 3.61 26.80 -15.76
C PRO A 100 4.22 25.44 -15.38
N LEU A 101 3.39 24.46 -15.04
CA LEU A 101 3.75 23.09 -14.71
C LEU A 101 3.25 22.15 -15.81
N SER A 102 4.06 21.15 -16.14
CA SER A 102 3.60 20.08 -17.03
C SER A 102 2.68 19.11 -16.27
N VAL A 103 1.74 18.49 -16.97
CA VAL A 103 0.82 17.50 -16.37
C VAL A 103 1.59 16.36 -15.72
N ASN A 104 2.67 15.90 -16.35
CA ASN A 104 3.59 14.90 -15.77
C ASN A 104 4.14 15.33 -14.41
N GLN A 105 4.54 16.60 -14.25
CA GLN A 105 5.05 17.11 -12.98
C GLN A 105 3.97 17.19 -11.91
N ILE A 106 2.72 17.47 -12.29
CA ILE A 106 1.57 17.49 -11.38
C ILE A 106 1.26 16.08 -10.87
N VAL A 107 1.08 15.12 -11.79
CA VAL A 107 0.73 13.74 -11.45
C VAL A 107 1.83 13.09 -10.61
N LEU A 108 3.08 13.17 -11.06
CA LEU A 108 4.20 12.58 -10.32
C LEU A 108 4.47 13.29 -9.00
N GLY A 109 4.24 14.61 -8.93
CA GLY A 109 4.35 15.37 -7.68
C GLY A 109 3.33 14.89 -6.64
N LYS A 110 2.06 14.76 -7.03
CA LYS A 110 0.99 14.23 -6.16
C LYS A 110 1.29 12.80 -5.73
N TYR A 111 1.63 11.93 -6.67
CA TYR A 111 1.98 10.54 -6.39
C TYR A 111 3.13 10.43 -5.38
N LEU A 112 4.26 11.11 -5.62
CA LEU A 112 5.42 11.04 -4.71
C LEU A 112 5.13 11.67 -3.34
N GLY A 113 4.37 12.75 -3.27
CA GLY A 113 4.00 13.37 -2.00
C GLY A 113 3.14 12.45 -1.15
N THR A 114 2.12 11.81 -1.75
CA THR A 114 1.28 10.83 -1.05
C THR A 114 2.05 9.56 -0.70
N PHE A 115 2.86 9.06 -1.62
CA PHE A 115 3.68 7.88 -1.38
C PHE A 115 4.70 8.11 -0.26
N ALA A 116 5.28 9.30 -0.15
CA ALA A 116 6.16 9.65 0.97
C ALA A 116 5.43 9.62 2.33
N PHE A 117 4.17 10.07 2.39
CA PHE A 117 3.36 9.93 3.61
C PHE A 117 3.16 8.45 3.97
N PHE A 118 2.86 7.63 2.97
CA PHE A 118 2.74 6.18 3.16
C PHE A 118 4.05 5.52 3.58
N LEU A 119 5.20 5.95 3.06
CA LEU A 119 6.50 5.46 3.51
C LEU A 119 6.74 5.78 4.99
N VAL A 120 6.33 6.94 5.49
CA VAL A 120 6.40 7.25 6.93
C VAL A 120 5.55 6.25 7.73
N LEU A 121 4.31 5.98 7.27
CA LEU A 121 3.43 4.99 7.90
C LEU A 121 4.09 3.59 7.91
N LEU A 122 4.65 3.15 6.78
CA LEU A 122 5.35 1.86 6.66
C LEU A 122 6.59 1.76 7.57
N ILE A 123 7.37 2.85 7.69
CA ILE A 123 8.50 2.90 8.62
C ILE A 123 8.02 2.71 10.06
N LEU A 124 6.92 3.38 10.46
CA LEU A 124 6.36 3.20 11.80
C LEU A 124 5.92 1.75 12.05
N ILE A 125 5.31 1.09 11.06
CA ILE A 125 4.97 -0.34 11.14
C ILE A 125 6.24 -1.18 11.35
N MET A 126 7.32 -0.90 10.63
CA MET A 126 8.58 -1.65 10.75
C MET A 126 9.29 -1.48 12.08
N LEU A 127 9.05 -0.39 12.82
CA LEU A 127 9.61 -0.24 14.16
C LEU A 127 9.08 -1.30 15.14
N MET A 128 7.87 -1.85 14.92
CA MET A 128 7.30 -2.91 15.75
C MET A 128 8.13 -4.21 15.68
N PRO A 129 8.32 -4.88 14.53
CA PRO A 129 9.14 -6.07 14.47
C PRO A 129 10.60 -5.77 14.81
N LEU A 130 11.15 -4.61 14.43
CA LEU A 130 12.53 -4.24 14.78
C LEU A 130 12.75 -4.13 16.30
N SER A 131 11.71 -3.80 17.08
CA SER A 131 11.81 -3.80 18.55
C SER A 131 12.14 -5.17 19.14
N LEU A 132 11.82 -6.26 18.44
CA LEU A 132 12.09 -7.64 18.87
C LEU A 132 13.57 -8.02 18.79
N LEU A 133 14.40 -7.26 18.07
CA LEU A 133 15.86 -7.49 17.97
C LEU A 133 16.55 -7.45 19.34
N VAL A 134 15.94 -6.78 20.33
CA VAL A 134 16.45 -6.73 21.70
C VAL A 134 16.33 -8.08 22.41
N ALA A 135 15.30 -8.87 22.09
CA ALA A 135 14.94 -10.09 22.81
C ALA A 135 15.15 -11.37 22.00
N SER A 136 15.20 -11.31 20.67
CA SER A 136 15.29 -12.49 19.81
C SER A 136 15.98 -12.19 18.49
N PRO A 137 16.72 -13.16 17.91
CA PRO A 137 17.27 -13.00 16.57
C PRO A 137 16.12 -12.96 15.55
N ILE A 138 16.12 -11.93 14.73
CA ILE A 138 15.19 -11.78 13.60
C ILE A 138 15.94 -12.08 12.32
N ASP A 139 15.27 -12.79 11.42
CA ASP A 139 15.73 -12.92 10.04
C ASP A 139 15.47 -11.61 9.29
N LEU A 140 16.51 -10.79 9.20
CA LEU A 140 16.46 -9.51 8.51
C LEU A 140 16.21 -9.66 7.00
N SER A 141 16.60 -10.79 6.40
CA SER A 141 16.41 -11.03 4.96
C SER A 141 14.95 -11.29 4.63
N LEU A 142 14.31 -12.17 5.41
CA LEU A 142 12.87 -12.43 5.35
C LEU A 142 12.06 -11.16 5.63
N LEU A 143 12.43 -10.41 6.67
CA LEU A 143 11.76 -9.16 7.03
C LEU A 143 11.90 -8.09 5.92
N ALA A 144 13.09 -7.96 5.32
CA ALA A 144 13.34 -7.02 4.24
C ALA A 144 12.57 -7.36 2.95
N ALA A 145 12.47 -8.65 2.62
CA ALA A 145 11.67 -9.13 1.48
C ALA A 145 10.18 -8.79 1.66
N GLY A 146 9.61 -9.11 2.83
CA GLY A 146 8.22 -8.77 3.15
C GLY A 146 7.97 -7.26 3.16
N PHE A 147 8.90 -6.47 3.70
CA PHE A 147 8.81 -5.02 3.69
C PHE A 147 8.83 -4.44 2.27
N LEU A 148 9.72 -4.95 1.41
CA LEU A 148 9.79 -4.53 0.01
C LEU A 148 8.48 -4.84 -0.72
N GLY A 149 7.90 -6.02 -0.49
CA GLY A 149 6.58 -6.37 -1.01
C GLY A 149 5.49 -5.41 -0.54
N LEU A 150 5.49 -5.04 0.73
CA LEU A 150 4.51 -4.11 1.30
C LEU A 150 4.65 -2.68 0.72
N VAL A 151 5.89 -2.23 0.50
CA VAL A 151 6.19 -0.96 -0.17
C VAL A 151 5.66 -0.95 -1.61
N LEU A 152 5.91 -2.00 -2.38
CA LEU A 152 5.45 -2.12 -3.76
C LEU A 152 3.92 -2.22 -3.85
N LEU A 153 3.30 -2.97 -2.94
CA LEU A 153 1.84 -3.08 -2.84
C LEU A 153 1.20 -1.71 -2.60
N LEU A 154 1.72 -0.95 -1.63
CA LEU A 154 1.20 0.36 -1.28
C LEU A 154 1.48 1.41 -2.37
N ALA A 155 2.59 1.29 -3.09
CA ALA A 155 2.89 2.08 -4.27
C ALA A 155 1.81 1.87 -5.36
N SER A 156 1.44 0.62 -5.65
CA SER A 156 0.34 0.30 -6.57
C SER A 156 -1.00 0.83 -6.10
N PHE A 157 -1.34 0.69 -4.82
CA PHE A 157 -2.58 1.26 -4.26
C PHE A 157 -2.63 2.77 -4.44
N THR A 158 -1.51 3.46 -4.23
CA THR A 158 -1.40 4.91 -4.40
C THR A 158 -1.61 5.33 -5.85
N ALA A 159 -1.04 4.60 -6.81
CA ALA A 159 -1.20 4.88 -8.24
C ALA A 159 -2.66 4.66 -8.70
N ILE A 160 -3.28 3.55 -8.30
CA ILE A 160 -4.68 3.22 -8.60
C ILE A 160 -5.61 4.29 -8.00
N GLY A 161 -5.41 4.63 -6.73
CA GLY A 161 -6.23 5.62 -6.04
C GLY A 161 -6.10 7.03 -6.61
N LEU A 162 -4.90 7.42 -7.07
CA LEU A 162 -4.69 8.69 -7.75
C LEU A 162 -5.46 8.75 -9.08
N PHE A 163 -5.40 7.68 -9.87
CA PHE A 163 -6.17 7.58 -11.11
C PHE A 163 -7.67 7.71 -10.87
N LEU A 164 -8.22 6.96 -9.91
CA LEU A 164 -9.65 7.00 -9.62
C LEU A 164 -10.10 8.34 -9.03
N SER A 165 -9.25 9.00 -8.24
CA SER A 165 -9.47 10.39 -7.80
C SER A 165 -9.56 11.37 -8.97
N SER A 166 -8.87 11.11 -10.09
CA SER A 166 -8.94 11.95 -11.30
C SER A 166 -10.25 11.81 -12.07
N LEU A 167 -11.02 10.74 -11.87
CA LEU A 167 -12.23 10.48 -12.64
C LEU A 167 -13.49 11.16 -12.08
N THR A 168 -13.43 11.70 -10.86
CA THR A 168 -14.59 12.26 -10.18
C THR A 168 -14.30 13.59 -9.51
N LYS A 169 -15.34 14.40 -9.31
CA LYS A 169 -15.30 15.64 -8.50
C LYS A 169 -15.69 15.41 -7.05
N GLN A 170 -16.09 14.19 -6.67
CA GLN A 170 -16.56 13.88 -5.33
C GLN A 170 -15.58 12.93 -4.64
N PRO A 171 -14.83 13.38 -3.61
CA PRO A 171 -13.87 12.53 -2.89
C PRO A 171 -14.49 11.24 -2.34
N ALA A 172 -15.73 11.28 -1.84
CA ALA A 172 -16.40 10.07 -1.35
C ALA A 172 -16.52 8.99 -2.44
N ILE A 173 -16.91 9.37 -3.67
CA ILE A 173 -17.00 8.45 -4.81
C ILE A 173 -15.61 7.93 -5.19
N ALA A 174 -14.59 8.79 -5.20
CA ALA A 174 -13.21 8.37 -5.47
C ALA A 174 -12.72 7.33 -4.47
N GLY A 175 -13.02 7.53 -3.18
CA GLY A 175 -12.65 6.60 -2.12
C GLY A 175 -13.35 5.26 -2.26
N ILE A 176 -14.68 5.27 -2.42
CA ILE A 176 -15.47 4.04 -2.56
C ILE A 176 -15.02 3.25 -3.79
N THR A 177 -14.88 3.89 -4.95
CA THR A 177 -14.45 3.21 -6.18
C THR A 177 -13.04 2.65 -6.06
N THR A 178 -12.11 3.37 -5.41
CA THR A 178 -10.76 2.86 -5.12
C THR A 178 -10.81 1.65 -4.21
N PHE A 179 -11.54 1.74 -3.10
CA PHE A 179 -11.70 0.61 -2.18
C PHE A 179 -12.30 -0.61 -2.90
N THR A 180 -13.38 -0.44 -3.67
CA THR A 180 -14.01 -1.53 -4.39
C THR A 180 -13.06 -2.19 -5.38
N ILE A 181 -12.29 -1.43 -6.16
CA ILE A 181 -11.34 -1.99 -7.12
C ILE A 181 -10.22 -2.73 -6.41
N LEU A 182 -9.62 -2.15 -5.36
CA LEU A 182 -8.57 -2.81 -4.60
C LEU A 182 -9.07 -4.08 -3.90
N PHE A 183 -10.28 -4.05 -3.34
CA PHE A 183 -10.91 -5.19 -2.69
C PHE A 183 -11.26 -6.31 -3.67
N LEU A 184 -11.71 -5.97 -4.88
CA LEU A 184 -11.92 -6.96 -5.95
C LEU A 184 -10.60 -7.63 -6.35
N LEU A 185 -9.54 -6.83 -6.58
CA LEU A 185 -8.20 -7.37 -6.88
C LEU A 185 -7.66 -8.27 -5.76
N TRP A 186 -8.08 -8.02 -4.52
CA TRP A 186 -7.74 -8.85 -3.38
C TRP A 186 -8.49 -10.19 -3.36
N ILE A 187 -9.82 -10.18 -3.49
CA ILE A 187 -10.65 -11.41 -3.40
C ILE A 187 -10.53 -12.31 -4.63
N ILE A 188 -10.11 -11.78 -5.79
CA ILE A 188 -9.94 -12.59 -7.00
C ILE A 188 -9.01 -13.80 -6.77
N ASP A 189 -8.03 -13.70 -5.87
CA ASP A 189 -7.17 -14.84 -5.50
C ASP A 189 -7.94 -15.95 -4.76
N TRP A 190 -8.88 -15.60 -3.88
CA TRP A 190 -9.73 -16.57 -3.18
C TRP A 190 -10.68 -17.30 -4.12
N ALA A 191 -11.17 -16.62 -5.17
CA ALA A 191 -11.99 -17.25 -6.20
C ALA A 191 -11.16 -18.19 -7.10
N GLY A 192 -9.91 -17.82 -7.40
CA GLY A 192 -9.02 -18.58 -8.29
C GLY A 192 -8.40 -19.84 -7.67
N SER A 193 -8.20 -19.86 -6.34
CA SER A 193 -7.64 -21.02 -5.62
C SER A 193 -8.65 -22.16 -5.37
N SER A 194 -9.94 -21.90 -5.62
CA SER A 194 -11.02 -22.89 -5.43
C SER A 194 -11.19 -23.89 -6.59
N GLN A 195 -10.47 -23.71 -7.70
CA GLN A 195 -10.49 -24.67 -8.82
C GLN A 195 -9.32 -25.66 -8.71
N VAL A 196 -9.66 -26.91 -8.38
CA VAL A 196 -8.77 -28.07 -8.47
C VAL A 196 -8.43 -28.29 -9.96
N GLY A 197 -7.25 -27.82 -10.38
CA GLY A 197 -6.72 -28.04 -11.74
C GLY A 197 -5.68 -26.98 -12.13
N GLU A 198 -4.51 -27.42 -12.59
CA GLU A 198 -3.26 -26.67 -12.84
C GLU A 198 -3.31 -25.50 -13.86
N GLN A 199 -4.47 -24.91 -14.14
CA GLN A 199 -4.53 -23.65 -14.87
C GLN A 199 -4.65 -22.50 -13.87
N THR A 200 -3.53 -21.82 -13.61
CA THR A 200 -3.56 -20.50 -12.98
C THR A 200 -4.44 -19.60 -13.83
N SER A 201 -5.67 -19.36 -13.36
CA SER A 201 -6.60 -18.44 -14.00
C SER A 201 -5.91 -17.10 -14.20
N LEU A 202 -6.00 -16.52 -15.41
CA LEU A 202 -5.45 -15.19 -15.72
C LEU A 202 -5.93 -14.13 -14.70
N PHE A 203 -7.11 -14.34 -14.11
CA PHE A 203 -7.65 -13.52 -13.05
C PHE A 203 -6.82 -13.61 -11.76
N ALA A 204 -6.35 -14.80 -11.36
CA ALA A 204 -5.50 -14.96 -10.18
C ALA A 204 -4.16 -14.22 -10.34
N TRP A 205 -3.58 -14.22 -11.54
CA TRP A 205 -2.37 -13.44 -11.84
C TRP A 205 -2.58 -11.92 -11.77
N LEU A 206 -3.81 -11.45 -11.94
CA LEU A 206 -4.14 -10.04 -11.78
C LEU A 206 -4.20 -9.60 -10.30
N SER A 207 -4.16 -10.53 -9.35
CA SER A 207 -4.24 -10.19 -7.93
C SER A 207 -2.94 -9.56 -7.42
N LEU A 208 -3.06 -8.36 -6.85
CA LEU A 208 -1.95 -7.67 -6.19
C LEU A 208 -1.42 -8.45 -4.97
N LEU A 209 -2.26 -9.27 -4.34
CA LEU A 209 -1.86 -10.03 -3.15
C LEU A 209 -1.10 -11.32 -3.49
N ARG A 210 -1.41 -11.93 -4.64
CA ARG A 210 -0.72 -13.13 -5.11
C ARG A 210 0.78 -12.90 -5.31
N HIS A 211 1.16 -11.70 -5.76
CA HIS A 211 2.55 -11.28 -5.91
C HIS A 211 3.19 -10.81 -4.59
N PHE A 212 2.39 -10.60 -3.53
CA PHE A 212 2.88 -10.21 -2.21
C PHE A 212 3.23 -11.43 -1.35
N GLU A 213 2.49 -12.53 -1.48
CA GLU A 213 2.65 -13.74 -0.66
C GLU A 213 4.05 -14.39 -0.75
N PRO A 214 4.68 -14.57 -1.94
CA PRO A 214 6.05 -15.09 -2.03
C PRO A 214 7.07 -14.21 -1.30
N MET A 215 6.86 -12.89 -1.33
CA MET A 215 7.75 -11.93 -0.66
C MET A 215 7.64 -12.01 0.86
N LEU A 216 6.46 -12.35 1.39
CA LEU A 216 6.28 -12.68 2.80
C LEU A 216 7.00 -13.96 3.22
N GLN A 217 7.31 -14.85 2.28
CA GLN A 217 8.09 -16.08 2.49
C GLN A 217 9.59 -15.89 2.24
N GLY A 218 10.02 -14.66 1.91
CA GLY A 218 11.43 -14.34 1.64
C GLY A 218 11.84 -14.52 0.18
N GLU A 219 10.91 -14.93 -0.70
CA GLU A 219 11.16 -15.11 -2.11
C GLU A 219 10.90 -13.81 -2.89
N VAL A 220 11.95 -13.22 -3.44
CA VAL A 220 11.84 -12.01 -4.26
C VAL A 220 12.07 -12.37 -5.73
N HIS A 221 10.97 -12.60 -6.45
CA HIS A 221 11.01 -12.88 -7.88
C HIS A 221 10.99 -11.59 -8.70
N SER A 222 11.77 -11.53 -9.79
CA SER A 222 11.77 -10.38 -10.69
C SER A 222 10.44 -10.17 -11.40
N SER A 223 9.64 -11.23 -11.55
CA SER A 223 8.28 -11.19 -12.10
C SER A 223 7.35 -10.32 -11.26
N ASP A 224 7.43 -10.46 -9.93
CA ASP A 224 6.53 -9.78 -8.99
C ASP A 224 6.84 -8.29 -8.93
N ILE A 225 8.12 -7.95 -8.88
CA ILE A 225 8.59 -6.56 -8.97
C ILE A 225 8.14 -5.93 -10.30
N SER A 226 8.33 -6.64 -11.41
CA SER A 226 7.95 -6.14 -12.73
C SER A 226 6.44 -5.91 -12.83
N TYR A 227 5.64 -6.82 -12.27
CA TYR A 227 4.18 -6.68 -12.20
C TYR A 227 3.77 -5.41 -11.46
N TYR A 228 4.31 -5.14 -10.26
CA TYR A 228 3.99 -3.91 -9.53
C TYR A 228 4.41 -2.65 -10.29
N LEU A 229 5.59 -2.66 -10.91
CA LEU A 229 6.06 -1.52 -11.72
C LEU A 229 5.15 -1.26 -12.93
N ILE A 230 4.67 -2.31 -13.59
CA ILE A 230 3.71 -2.20 -14.71
C ILE A 230 2.39 -1.61 -14.22
N VAL A 231 1.87 -2.07 -13.09
CA VAL A 231 0.63 -1.53 -12.50
C VAL A 231 0.80 -0.04 -12.18
N ILE A 232 1.86 0.34 -11.46
CA ILE A 232 2.17 1.72 -11.11
C ILE A 232 2.28 2.59 -12.37
N GLY A 233 3.09 2.16 -13.34
CA GLY A 233 3.29 2.88 -14.59
C GLY A 233 2.00 3.06 -15.38
N THR A 234 1.18 2.01 -15.48
CA THR A 234 -0.10 2.04 -16.19
C THR A 234 -1.05 3.07 -15.60
N PHE A 235 -1.29 3.03 -14.29
CA PHE A 235 -2.24 3.95 -13.65
C PHE A 235 -1.74 5.40 -13.63
N LEU A 236 -0.42 5.62 -13.51
CA LEU A 236 0.15 6.97 -13.64
C LEU A 236 0.01 7.51 -15.08
N LEU A 237 0.27 6.69 -16.10
CA LEU A 237 0.07 7.07 -17.50
C LEU A 237 -1.39 7.36 -17.83
N LEU A 238 -2.32 6.55 -17.31
CA LEU A 238 -3.76 6.79 -17.45
C LEU A 238 -4.17 8.12 -16.80
N THR A 239 -3.61 8.42 -15.63
CA THR A 239 -3.85 9.70 -14.94
C THR A 239 -3.31 10.88 -15.77
N ILE A 240 -2.09 10.79 -16.30
CA ILE A 240 -1.49 11.82 -17.17
C ILE A 240 -2.38 12.06 -18.39
N ARG A 241 -2.75 11.00 -19.11
CA ARG A 241 -3.60 11.13 -20.31
C ARG A 241 -4.97 11.73 -20.00
N ARG A 242 -5.54 11.36 -18.85
CA ARG A 242 -6.82 11.95 -18.40
C ARG A 242 -6.68 13.45 -18.20
N LEU A 243 -5.63 13.90 -17.51
CA LEU A 243 -5.40 15.32 -17.24
C LEU A 243 -5.01 16.12 -18.50
N ASP A 244 -4.20 15.54 -19.38
CA ASP A 244 -3.84 16.17 -20.67
C ASP A 244 -5.08 16.40 -21.53
N SER A 245 -6.00 15.44 -21.58
CA SER A 245 -7.26 15.58 -22.34
C SER A 245 -8.14 16.73 -21.83
N GLU A 246 -8.08 17.07 -20.55
CA GLU A 246 -8.84 18.18 -19.96
C GLU A 246 -8.15 19.52 -20.14
N ARG A 247 -6.85 19.56 -20.48
CA ARG A 247 -6.12 20.79 -20.78
C ARG A 247 -6.38 21.29 -22.21
N ILE A 248 -6.70 20.37 -23.12
CA ILE A 248 -6.89 20.65 -24.54
C ILE A 248 -8.33 21.07 -24.86
N ASN A 249 -9.29 20.64 -24.05
CA ASN A 249 -10.72 20.99 -24.17
C ASN A 249 -11.08 22.21 -23.32
#